data_AF-A0A2J7VLS5-F1
#
_entry.id   AF-A0A2J7VLS5-F1
#
_cell.length_a   1.000
_cell.length_b   1.000
_cell.length_c   1.000
_cell.angle_alpha   90.00
_cell.angle_beta   90.00
_cell.angle_gamma   90.00
#
_symmetry.space_group_name_H-M   'P 1'
#
loop_
_entity.id
_entity.type
_entity.pdbx_description
1 polymer ?
#
loop_
_entity_poly.entity_id
_entity_poly.type
_entity_poly.pdbx_seq_one_letter_code
_entity_poly.pdbx_strand_id
1 'polypeptide(L)'
;MSVHRRIQGTWIRVDSNGQDDAAAHAGDEPEDVEALAHESAAAMQIRRAFLYCSLLGFSLYALLGLDDADNKDFVVTLAPGQYVHMLRTTAQLSLTGLDQEIGHDAGFIESVEAGEIDLVEYPVQLALDIARSTRSPACRLLKVLEQAAKRS
;
A
#
# COMPACT_ATOMS: atom_id res chain seq x y z
N MET A 1 -13.64 -30.05 -30.47
CA MET A 1 -13.42 -30.23 -29.02
C MET A 1 -11.99 -30.72 -28.81
N SER A 2 -11.07 -29.85 -28.39
CA SER A 2 -9.66 -30.20 -28.19
C SER A 2 -9.36 -30.43 -26.72
N VAL A 3 -8.85 -31.62 -26.43
CA VAL A 3 -8.50 -32.07 -25.07
C VAL A 3 -7.10 -31.58 -24.76
N HIS A 4 -6.97 -30.75 -23.74
CA HIS A 4 -5.68 -30.27 -23.26
C HIS A 4 -5.24 -31.17 -22.10
N ARG A 5 -4.04 -31.78 -22.20
CA ARG A 5 -3.45 -32.56 -21.10
C ARG A 5 -2.16 -31.89 -20.63
N ARG A 6 -2.07 -31.66 -19.32
CA ARG A 6 -0.94 -31.02 -18.65
C ARG A 6 0.09 -32.09 -18.24
N ILE A 7 1.35 -31.93 -18.64
CA ILE A 7 2.49 -32.71 -18.11
C ILE A 7 3.60 -31.72 -17.75
N GLN A 8 4.02 -31.72 -16.48
CA GLN A 8 5.20 -31.02 -15.94
C GLN A 8 5.40 -29.55 -16.37
N GLY A 9 4.33 -28.74 -16.37
CA GLY A 9 4.46 -27.29 -16.40
C GLY A 9 4.78 -26.65 -17.77
N THR A 10 4.97 -27.44 -18.82
CA THR A 10 5.19 -26.92 -20.18
C THR A 10 4.01 -27.29 -21.07
N TRP A 11 3.39 -26.28 -21.69
CA TRP A 11 2.31 -26.49 -22.66
C TRP A 11 2.92 -26.89 -24.01
N ILE A 12 2.61 -28.10 -24.47
CA ILE A 12 2.98 -28.54 -25.83
C ILE A 12 1.71 -28.61 -26.66
N ARG A 13 1.59 -27.72 -27.66
CA ARG A 13 0.59 -27.88 -28.73
C ARG A 13 1.05 -29.02 -29.63
N VAL A 14 0.21 -30.04 -29.77
CA VAL A 14 0.35 -31.05 -30.81
C VAL A 14 -0.60 -30.65 -31.93
N ASP A 15 -0.11 -29.83 -32.85
CA ASP A 15 -0.89 -29.42 -34.01
C ASP A 15 -0.81 -30.51 -35.07
N SER A 16 -1.96 -31.08 -35.41
CA SER A 16 -2.13 -31.78 -36.68
C SER A 16 -2.77 -30.82 -37.67
N ASN A 17 -1.93 -30.39 -38.62
CA ASN A 17 -2.28 -29.86 -39.93
C ASN A 17 -2.92 -28.46 -40.03
N GLY A 18 -2.22 -27.59 -40.78
CA GLY A 18 -2.85 -26.74 -41.79
C GLY A 18 -3.29 -25.36 -41.34
N GLN A 19 -2.35 -24.41 -41.43
CA GLN A 19 -2.51 -23.13 -42.15
C GLN A 19 -3.83 -22.36 -41.91
N ASP A 20 -3.78 -21.31 -41.08
CA ASP A 20 -4.58 -20.10 -41.29
C ASP A 20 -4.05 -18.91 -40.50
N ASP A 21 -3.92 -17.79 -41.22
CA ASP A 21 -3.78 -16.39 -40.85
C ASP A 21 -3.65 -16.04 -39.35
N ALA A 22 -2.40 -15.88 -38.90
CA ALA A 22 -2.08 -15.23 -37.63
C ALA A 22 -2.22 -13.71 -37.76
N ALA A 23 -3.46 -13.24 -37.83
CA ALA A 23 -3.81 -11.84 -37.60
C ALA A 23 -3.64 -11.49 -36.11
N ALA A 24 -2.77 -10.50 -35.85
CA ALA A 24 -3.03 -9.39 -34.94
C ALA A 24 -3.35 -9.65 -33.45
N HIS A 25 -2.71 -10.62 -32.81
CA HIS A 25 -2.61 -10.64 -31.34
C HIS A 25 -1.14 -10.85 -30.92
N ALA A 26 -0.30 -9.88 -31.27
CA ALA A 26 0.98 -9.70 -30.60
C ALA A 26 0.67 -9.29 -29.15
N GLY A 27 1.23 -10.06 -28.22
CA GLY A 27 0.83 -10.10 -26.82
C GLY A 27 0.93 -8.76 -26.10
N ASP A 28 -0.10 -8.48 -25.30
CA ASP A 28 0.06 -7.67 -24.11
C ASP A 28 1.12 -8.35 -23.22
N GLU A 29 2.13 -7.59 -22.79
CA GLU A 29 3.09 -8.05 -21.79
C GLU A 29 2.33 -8.54 -20.54
N PRO A 30 2.81 -9.57 -19.83
CA PRO A 30 2.22 -9.92 -18.55
C PRO A 30 2.32 -8.69 -17.65
N GLU A 31 1.16 -8.13 -17.27
CA GLU A 31 1.08 -7.06 -16.27
C GLU A 31 1.93 -7.46 -15.07
N ASP A 32 2.79 -6.54 -14.62
CA ASP A 32 3.60 -6.76 -13.42
C ASP A 32 2.65 -6.91 -12.23
N VAL A 33 2.40 -8.16 -11.85
CA VAL A 33 1.44 -8.53 -10.80
C VAL A 33 1.88 -7.94 -9.44
N GLU A 34 3.19 -7.76 -9.22
CA GLU A 34 3.70 -7.13 -8.00
C GLU A 34 3.40 -5.63 -7.99
N ALA A 35 3.60 -4.95 -9.13
CA ALA A 35 3.24 -3.55 -9.28
C ALA A 35 1.73 -3.33 -9.08
N LEU A 36 0.89 -4.17 -9.71
CA LEU A 36 -0.56 -4.11 -9.55
C LEU A 36 -0.99 -4.33 -8.09
N ALA A 37 -0.36 -5.28 -7.39
CA ALA A 37 -0.64 -5.55 -5.99
C ALA A 37 -0.22 -4.39 -5.08
N HIS A 38 0.91 -3.75 -5.38
CA HIS A 38 1.37 -2.56 -4.67
C HIS A 38 0.41 -1.38 -4.86
N GLU A 39 0.04 -1.06 -6.10
CA GLU A 39 -0.91 0.00 -6.43
C GLU A 39 -2.27 -0.25 -5.77
N SER A 40 -2.74 -1.50 -5.83
CA SER A 40 -3.99 -1.91 -5.19
C SER A 40 -3.95 -1.71 -3.68
N ALA A 41 -2.87 -2.13 -3.02
CA ALA A 41 -2.73 -1.98 -1.58
C ALA A 41 -2.59 -0.51 -1.16
N ALA A 42 -1.87 0.31 -1.93
CA ALA A 42 -1.72 1.74 -1.70
C ALA A 42 -3.08 2.48 -1.79
N ALA A 43 -3.93 2.08 -2.74
CA ALA A 43 -5.26 2.65 -2.92
C ALA A 43 -6.29 2.17 -1.88
N MET A 44 -6.07 1.03 -1.22
CA MET A 44 -6.98 0.53 -0.19
C MET A 44 -6.94 1.39 1.07
N GLN A 45 -8.10 1.50 1.73
CA GLN A 45 -8.16 2.03 3.09
C GLN A 45 -7.25 1.22 4.01
N ILE A 46 -6.52 1.88 4.90
CA ILE A 46 -5.51 1.26 5.76
C ILE A 46 -6.08 0.09 6.56
N ARG A 47 -7.26 0.26 7.19
CA ARG A 47 -7.95 -0.83 7.90
C ARG A 47 -8.17 -2.05 6.99
N ARG A 48 -8.69 -1.81 5.78
CA ARG A 48 -8.96 -2.88 4.81
C ARG A 48 -7.69 -3.53 4.30
N ALA A 49 -6.65 -2.74 4.03
CA ALA A 49 -5.36 -3.25 3.59
C ALA A 49 -4.79 -4.22 4.63
N PHE A 50 -4.74 -3.83 5.92
CA PHE A 50 -4.28 -4.72 6.98
C PHE A 50 -5.12 -5.99 7.14
N LEU A 51 -6.46 -5.88 7.06
CA LEU A 51 -7.36 -7.04 7.10
C LEU A 51 -7.12 -7.98 5.91
N TYR A 52 -7.04 -7.43 4.70
CA TYR A 52 -6.82 -8.17 3.47
C TYR A 52 -5.49 -8.95 3.50
N CYS A 53 -4.40 -8.27 3.89
CA CYS A 53 -3.09 -8.89 4.04
C CYS A 53 -3.10 -10.01 5.09
N SER A 54 -3.77 -9.77 6.23
CA SER A 54 -3.91 -10.76 7.30
C SER A 54 -4.68 -12.00 6.84
N LEU A 55 -5.77 -11.83 6.10
CA LEU A 55 -6.59 -12.93 5.57
C LEU A 55 -5.82 -13.80 4.58
N LEU A 56 -4.95 -13.17 3.78
CA LEU A 56 -4.13 -13.85 2.78
C LEU A 56 -2.78 -14.33 3.32
N GLY A 57 -2.50 -14.07 4.61
CA GLY A 57 -1.29 -14.55 5.28
C GLY A 57 0.01 -13.86 4.83
N PHE A 58 -0.07 -12.62 4.33
CA PHE A 58 1.11 -11.84 3.95
C PHE A 58 1.21 -10.52 4.71
N SER A 59 2.39 -9.93 4.71
CA SER A 59 2.68 -8.66 5.38
C SER A 59 2.43 -7.49 4.43
N LEU A 60 1.59 -6.52 4.86
CA LEU A 60 1.44 -5.26 4.12
C LEU A 60 2.78 -4.53 3.98
N TYR A 61 3.64 -4.61 4.99
CA TYR A 61 4.98 -4.01 4.95
C TYR A 61 5.85 -4.65 3.88
N ALA A 62 5.82 -5.98 3.75
CA ALA A 62 6.57 -6.68 2.72
C ALA A 62 6.03 -6.34 1.32
N LEU A 63 4.70 -6.29 1.16
CA LEU A 63 4.06 -5.90 -0.11
C LEU A 63 4.45 -4.48 -0.55
N LEU A 64 4.63 -3.57 0.41
CA LEU A 64 5.02 -2.19 0.14
C LEU A 64 6.55 -2.00 0.07
N GLY A 65 7.36 -3.06 0.25
CA GLY A 65 8.81 -2.96 0.30
C GLY A 65 9.35 -2.18 1.51
N LEU A 66 8.61 -2.18 2.62
CA LEU A 66 8.88 -1.43 3.84
C LEU A 66 9.41 -2.29 5.00
N ASP A 67 9.81 -3.53 4.72
CA ASP A 67 10.30 -4.48 5.73
C ASP A 67 11.76 -4.17 6.10
N ASP A 68 11.93 -3.08 6.86
CA ASP A 68 13.24 -2.55 7.23
C ASP A 68 13.68 -3.06 8.61
N ALA A 69 14.92 -3.53 8.71
CA ALA A 69 15.45 -4.20 9.91
C ALA A 69 15.53 -3.26 11.14
N ASP A 70 15.75 -1.97 10.91
CA ASP A 70 15.89 -0.92 11.92
C ASP A 70 14.59 -0.58 12.67
N ASN A 71 13.49 -1.23 12.27
CA ASN A 71 12.17 -0.93 12.81
C ASN A 71 11.64 -1.98 13.79
N LYS A 72 12.44 -3.00 14.12
CA LYS A 72 12.06 -4.06 15.07
C LYS A 72 11.88 -3.56 16.51
N ASP A 73 12.60 -2.50 16.89
CA ASP A 73 12.56 -1.92 18.24
C ASP A 73 11.53 -0.77 18.38
N PHE A 74 10.80 -0.44 17.32
CA PHE A 74 9.78 0.60 17.38
C PHE A 74 8.54 0.11 18.13
N VAL A 75 8.33 0.66 19.33
CA VAL A 75 7.14 0.41 20.14
C VAL A 75 6.11 1.51 19.90
N VAL A 76 4.91 1.11 19.50
CA VAL A 76 3.78 2.03 19.28
C VAL A 76 3.21 2.46 20.62
N THR A 77 3.42 3.71 21.00
CA THR A 77 2.91 4.30 22.26
C THR A 77 1.94 5.46 22.03
N LEU A 78 2.04 6.15 20.90
CA LEU A 78 1.25 7.35 20.59
C LEU A 78 -0.02 7.01 19.80
N ALA A 79 -1.06 7.83 19.99
CA ALA A 79 -2.22 7.83 19.10
C ALA A 79 -1.83 8.37 17.70
N PRO A 80 -2.53 7.97 16.62
CA PRO A 80 -2.21 8.41 15.25
C PRO A 80 -2.03 9.93 15.11
N GLY A 81 -3.00 10.73 15.59
CA GLY A 81 -2.91 12.20 15.52
C GLY A 81 -1.70 12.78 16.25
N GLN A 82 -1.38 12.26 17.44
CA GLN A 82 -0.19 12.67 18.20
C GLN A 82 1.11 12.30 17.48
N TYR A 83 1.13 11.14 16.81
CA TYR A 83 2.29 10.72 16.04
C TYR A 83 2.49 11.62 14.81
N VAL A 84 1.43 11.95 14.08
CA VAL A 84 1.48 12.90 12.95
C VAL A 84 1.96 14.28 13.41
N HIS A 85 1.46 14.79 14.55
CA HIS A 85 1.94 16.03 15.14
C HIS A 85 3.46 16.00 15.40
N MET A 86 3.96 14.91 16.00
CA MET A 86 5.38 14.73 16.25
C MET A 86 6.19 14.72 14.93
N LEU A 87 5.73 13.98 13.91
CA LEU A 87 6.39 13.94 12.60
C LEU A 87 6.46 15.32 11.95
N ARG A 88 5.32 16.03 11.89
CA ARG A 88 5.22 17.35 11.27
C ARG A 88 6.11 18.38 11.97
N THR A 89 6.04 18.45 13.30
CA THR A 89 6.85 19.39 14.09
C THR A 89 8.33 19.09 13.99
N THR A 90 8.73 17.82 13.99
CA THR A 90 10.14 17.41 13.78
C THR A 90 10.64 17.81 12.39
N ALA A 91 9.79 17.68 11.37
CA ALA A 91 10.08 18.12 10.01
C ALA A 91 10.00 19.65 9.82
N GLN A 92 9.61 20.40 10.86
CA GLN A 92 9.42 21.86 10.83
C GLN A 92 8.41 22.32 9.78
N LEU A 93 7.40 21.49 9.49
CA LEU A 93 6.32 21.84 8.56
C LEU A 93 5.18 22.56 9.30
N SER A 94 4.62 23.58 8.66
CA SER A 94 3.33 24.14 9.09
C SER A 94 2.20 23.16 8.75
N LEU A 95 1.04 23.33 9.40
CA LEU A 95 -0.16 22.54 9.10
C LEU A 95 -0.52 22.64 7.61
N THR A 96 -0.65 23.87 7.12
CA THR A 96 -0.95 24.16 5.71
C THR A 96 0.13 23.70 4.75
N GLY A 97 1.39 23.68 5.19
CA GLY A 97 2.51 23.19 4.38
C GLY A 97 2.39 21.68 4.18
N LEU A 98 2.08 20.93 5.23
CA LEU A 98 1.86 19.49 5.09
C LEU A 98 0.59 19.18 4.28
N ASP A 99 -0.52 19.91 4.50
CA ASP A 99 -1.74 19.78 3.69
C ASP A 99 -1.44 19.92 2.18
N GLN A 100 -0.63 20.91 1.80
CA GLN A 100 -0.24 21.13 0.41
C GLN A 100 0.62 20.00 -0.15
N GLU A 101 1.62 19.53 0.60
CA GLU A 101 2.52 18.46 0.18
C GLU A 101 1.80 17.12 -0.06
N ILE A 102 0.72 16.86 0.67
CA ILE A 102 -0.10 15.64 0.52
C ILE A 102 -1.34 15.85 -0.36
N GLY A 103 -1.53 17.06 -0.92
CA GLY A 103 -2.64 17.35 -1.84
C GLY A 103 -4.02 17.40 -1.18
N HIS A 104 -4.10 17.82 0.08
CA HIS A 104 -5.36 17.94 0.84
C HIS A 104 -5.75 19.41 1.10
N ASP A 105 -7.03 19.61 1.41
CA ASP A 105 -7.57 20.92 1.78
C ASP A 105 -6.97 21.43 3.10
N ALA A 106 -6.88 22.76 3.22
CA ALA A 106 -6.37 23.40 4.43
C ALA A 106 -7.19 23.02 5.66
N GLY A 107 -6.51 22.60 6.73
CA GLY A 107 -7.12 22.17 7.99
C GLY A 107 -7.28 20.66 8.11
N PHE A 108 -6.98 19.89 7.05
CA PHE A 108 -7.02 18.43 7.11
C PHE A 108 -6.09 17.87 8.18
N ILE A 109 -4.80 18.26 8.17
CA ILE A 109 -3.83 17.79 9.16
C ILE A 109 -4.18 18.31 10.57
N GLU A 110 -4.78 19.49 10.70
CA GLU A 110 -5.25 19.99 12.00
C GLU A 110 -6.30 19.04 12.62
N SER A 111 -7.31 18.65 11.84
CA SER A 111 -8.33 17.69 12.28
C SER A 111 -7.76 16.28 12.51
N VAL A 112 -6.73 15.86 11.77
CA VAL A 112 -5.99 14.61 12.04
C VAL A 112 -5.25 14.68 13.38
N GLU A 113 -4.52 15.77 13.64
CA GLU A 113 -3.78 15.98 14.89
C GLU A 113 -4.72 16.08 16.10
N ALA A 114 -5.90 16.68 15.92
CA ALA A 114 -6.96 16.76 16.91
C ALA A 114 -7.68 15.42 17.15
N GLY A 115 -7.49 14.42 16.27
CA GLY A 115 -8.16 13.12 16.34
C GLY A 115 -9.63 13.14 15.89
N GLU A 116 -10.06 14.20 15.20
CA GLU A 116 -11.38 14.32 14.59
C GLU A 116 -11.48 13.48 13.32
N ILE A 117 -10.35 13.30 12.63
CA ILE A 117 -10.20 12.44 11.46
C ILE A 117 -9.40 11.20 11.84
N ASP A 118 -9.99 10.02 11.60
CA ASP A 118 -9.30 8.75 11.78
C ASP A 118 -8.59 8.32 10.49
N LEU A 119 -7.26 8.41 10.49
CA LEU A 119 -6.43 8.04 9.35
C LEU A 119 -6.58 6.56 8.92
N VAL A 120 -7.07 5.66 9.77
CA VAL A 120 -7.22 4.24 9.39
C VAL A 120 -8.31 4.03 8.31
N GLU A 121 -9.21 5.01 8.15
CA GLU A 121 -10.27 5.02 7.15
C GLU A 121 -9.83 5.63 5.81
N TYR A 122 -8.61 6.15 5.75
CA TYR A 122 -8.01 6.74 4.55
C TYR A 122 -7.12 5.74 3.82
N PRO A 123 -6.81 5.99 2.52
CA PRO A 123 -5.93 5.13 1.74
C PRO A 123 -4.54 5.01 2.36
N VAL A 124 -3.91 3.84 2.20
CA VAL A 124 -2.51 3.60 2.60
C VAL A 124 -1.57 4.64 2.00
N GLN A 125 -1.83 5.04 0.75
CA GLN A 125 -1.07 6.07 0.05
C GLN A 125 -0.95 7.37 0.85
N LEU A 126 -2.01 7.80 1.55
CA LEU A 126 -1.95 9.02 2.37
C LEU A 126 -0.92 8.90 3.49
N ALA A 127 -0.83 7.74 4.16
CA ALA A 127 0.19 7.52 5.18
C ALA A 127 1.61 7.50 4.57
N LEU A 128 1.77 6.96 3.36
CA LEU A 128 3.04 7.01 2.63
C LEU A 128 3.43 8.44 2.28
N ASP A 129 2.47 9.26 1.85
CA ASP A 129 2.69 10.66 1.50
C ASP A 129 3.03 11.51 2.73
N ILE A 130 2.30 11.36 3.85
CA ILE A 130 2.63 12.02 5.12
C ILE A 130 4.06 11.66 5.55
N ALA A 131 4.43 10.38 5.49
CA ALA A 131 5.77 9.93 5.85
C ALA A 131 6.83 10.52 4.93
N ARG A 132 6.58 10.54 3.61
CA ARG A 132 7.48 11.12 2.61
C ARG A 132 7.68 12.63 2.81
N SER A 133 6.60 13.38 2.97
CA SER A 133 6.64 14.84 3.15
C SER A 133 7.33 15.23 4.46
N THR A 134 7.18 14.43 5.51
CA THR A 134 7.89 14.61 6.79
C THR A 134 9.27 13.95 6.83
N ARG A 135 9.72 13.34 5.73
CA ARG A 135 11.00 12.59 5.61
C ARG A 135 11.19 11.56 6.72
N SER A 136 10.11 10.89 7.09
CA SER A 136 10.09 9.91 8.16
C SER A 136 9.84 8.49 7.62
N PRO A 137 10.25 7.44 8.36
CA PRO A 137 10.06 6.07 7.89
C PRO A 137 8.57 5.69 7.84
N ALA A 138 8.04 5.44 6.64
CA ALA A 138 6.62 5.11 6.42
C ALA A 138 6.16 3.88 7.23
N CYS A 139 7.03 2.90 7.39
CA CYS A 139 6.80 1.72 8.22
C CYS A 139 6.44 2.05 9.68
N ARG A 140 6.97 3.13 10.26
CA ARG A 140 6.63 3.51 11.65
C ARG A 140 5.22 4.08 11.75
N LEU A 141 4.85 4.98 10.84
CA LEU A 141 3.48 5.52 10.79
C LEU A 141 2.47 4.40 10.53
N LEU A 142 2.74 3.50 9.59
CA LEU A 142 1.89 2.34 9.33
C LEU A 142 1.76 1.42 10.55
N LYS A 143 2.81 1.21 11.35
CA LYS A 143 2.71 0.47 12.63
C LYS A 143 1.79 1.14 13.64
N VAL A 144 1.84 2.46 13.75
CA VAL A 144 0.92 3.22 14.62
C VAL A 144 -0.52 3.03 14.16
N LEU A 145 -0.76 3.11 12.86
CA LEU A 145 -2.08 2.95 12.26
C LEU A 145 -2.60 1.50 12.33
N GLU A 146 -1.73 0.51 12.21
CA GLU A 146 -2.07 -0.90 12.40
C GLU A 146 -2.61 -1.16 13.81
N GLN A 147 -1.96 -0.57 14.83
CA GLN A 147 -2.41 -0.69 16.21
C GLN A 147 -3.74 0.03 16.44
N ALA A 148 -3.95 1.18 15.82
CA ALA A 148 -5.23 1.90 15.89
C ALA A 148 -6.36 1.10 15.22
N ALA A 149 -6.10 0.50 14.05
CA ALA A 149 -7.06 -0.32 13.33
C ALA A 149 -7.48 -1.59 14.08
N LYS A 150 -6.62 -2.11 14.99
CA LYS A 150 -6.93 -3.26 15.85
C LYS A 150 -7.77 -2.92 17.08
N ARG A 151 -7.80 -1.65 17.50
CA ARG A 151 -8.45 -1.20 18.74
C ARG A 151 -9.87 -0.65 18.54
N SER A 152 -10.23 -0.36 17.29
CA SER A 152 -11.51 0.21 16.87
C SER A 152 -12.38 -0.84 16.21
#